data_AF-A0A6V7PL23-F1
#
_entry.id   AF-A0A6V7PL23-F1
#
_cell.length_a   1.000
_cell.length_b   1.000
_cell.length_c   1.000
_cell.angle_alpha   90.00
_cell.angle_beta   90.00
_cell.angle_gamma   90.00
#
_symmetry.space_group_name_H-M   'P 1'
#
loop_
_entity.id
_entity.type
_entity.pdbx_description
1 polymer ?
#
loop_
_entity_poly.entity_id
_entity_poly.type
_entity_poly.pdbx_seq_one_letter_code
_entity_poly.pdbx_strand_id
1 'polypeptide(L)'
;MAEFAYNNSYQASIKMAPFEALYGRKCRSPLHWSEVGERLALGPDVLQEAEDKVRIARERLLTAQSRQRCYADKRRRDLEFQIGEHVFLKVSPTRGIRRFGIRGKLSPRYIGPYEVLERVGPVAYRLLYRRTYRVYTTEIPYVKVLWSNHDEREATWELESALRERYPHLFQMEA
;
A
#
# COMPACT_ATOMS: atom_id res chain seq x y z
N MET A 1 25.66 10.92 11.80
CA MET A 1 25.45 10.49 13.21
C MET A 1 24.22 9.60 13.41
N ALA A 2 23.07 9.87 12.76
CA ALA A 2 21.84 9.08 12.94
C ALA A 2 21.98 7.58 12.60
N GLU A 3 22.68 7.26 11.50
CA GLU A 3 22.88 5.87 11.06
C GLU A 3 23.68 5.02 12.07
N PHE A 4 24.77 5.58 12.62
CA PHE A 4 25.58 4.92 13.65
C PHE A 4 24.77 4.66 14.92
N ALA A 5 23.96 5.64 15.36
CA ALA A 5 23.10 5.49 16.52
C ALA A 5 22.03 4.41 16.30
N TYR A 6 21.43 4.35 15.11
CA TYR A 6 20.43 3.34 14.76
C TYR A 6 21.03 1.92 14.77
N ASN A 7 22.15 1.71 14.06
CA ASN A 7 22.79 0.40 13.92
C ASN A 7 23.38 -0.15 15.23
N ASN A 8 23.64 0.72 16.20
CA ASN A 8 24.18 0.36 17.52
C ASN A 8 23.12 0.36 18.62
N SER A 9 21.90 0.81 18.33
CA SER A 9 20.81 0.77 19.28
C SER A 9 20.33 -0.68 19.49
N TYR A 10 19.98 -1.00 20.72
CA TYR A 10 19.44 -2.31 21.06
C TYR A 10 18.03 -2.47 20.46
N GLN A 11 17.83 -3.53 19.68
CA GLN A 11 16.52 -3.82 19.10
C GLN A 11 15.82 -4.92 19.88
N ALA A 12 14.69 -4.59 20.52
CA ALA A 12 13.94 -5.52 21.37
C ALA A 12 13.45 -6.80 20.64
N SER A 13 13.21 -6.72 19.33
CA SER A 13 12.79 -7.88 18.53
C SER A 13 13.92 -8.90 18.34
N ILE A 14 15.16 -8.46 18.07
CA ILE A 14 16.32 -9.33 17.82
C ILE A 14 17.09 -9.63 19.14
N LYS A 15 16.87 -8.78 20.16
CA LYS A 15 17.57 -8.74 21.46
C LYS A 15 19.09 -8.50 21.35
N MET A 16 19.51 -7.77 20.33
CA MET A 16 20.87 -7.28 20.12
C MET A 16 20.82 -6.09 19.16
N ALA A 17 21.93 -5.39 18.99
CA ALA A 17 22.01 -4.33 17.98
C ALA A 17 22.15 -4.92 16.56
N PRO A 18 21.64 -4.25 15.51
CA PRO A 18 21.85 -4.67 14.12
C PRO A 18 23.33 -4.91 13.77
N PHE A 19 24.23 -4.07 14.27
CA PHE A 19 25.68 -4.24 14.12
C PHE A 19 26.19 -5.54 14.76
N GLU A 20 25.71 -5.86 15.96
CA GLU A 20 26.09 -7.09 16.68
C GLU A 20 25.57 -8.34 15.96
N ALA A 21 24.37 -8.27 15.38
CA ALA A 21 23.80 -9.36 14.61
C ALA A 21 24.60 -9.65 13.32
N LEU A 22 25.14 -8.59 12.70
CA LEU A 22 25.91 -8.71 11.46
C LEU A 22 27.35 -9.18 11.69
N TYR A 23 28.03 -8.65 12.72
CA TYR A 23 29.46 -8.88 12.93
C TYR A 23 29.78 -9.78 14.13
N GLY A 24 28.77 -10.25 14.86
CA GLY A 24 28.93 -11.09 16.04
C GLY A 24 29.61 -10.41 17.24
N ARG A 25 29.87 -9.09 17.14
CA ARG A 25 30.64 -8.29 18.12
C ARG A 25 30.02 -6.92 18.34
N LYS A 26 30.26 -6.32 19.51
CA LYS A 26 29.81 -4.97 19.83
C LYS A 26 30.53 -3.91 18.99
N CYS A 27 29.83 -2.84 18.62
CA CYS A 27 30.43 -1.73 17.89
C CYS A 27 31.42 -0.98 18.77
N ARG A 28 32.57 -0.61 18.19
CA ARG A 28 33.58 0.20 18.87
C ARG A 28 33.15 1.67 18.78
N SER A 29 32.94 2.31 19.93
CA SER A 29 32.71 3.75 19.99
C SER A 29 34.07 4.47 20.13
N PRO A 30 34.21 5.71 19.64
CA PRO A 30 35.44 6.46 19.82
C PRO A 30 35.85 6.70 21.29
N LEU A 31 34.91 6.53 22.22
CA LEU A 31 35.11 6.66 23.66
C LEU A 31 35.53 5.34 24.34
N HIS A 32 35.44 4.20 23.66
CA HIS A 32 35.81 2.88 24.18
C HIS A 32 36.61 2.10 23.13
N TRP A 33 37.90 2.42 23.06
CA TRP A 33 38.91 1.67 22.31
C TRP A 33 39.43 0.55 23.23
N SER A 34 38.73 -0.60 23.29
CA SER A 34 39.35 -1.79 23.89
C SER A 34 40.49 -2.30 23.00
N GLU A 35 41.54 -2.84 23.63
CA GLU A 35 42.84 -3.11 23.03
C GLU A 35 42.74 -3.93 21.74
N VAL A 36 43.51 -3.51 20.74
CA VAL A 36 43.74 -4.25 19.51
C VAL A 36 44.63 -5.44 19.88
N GLY A 37 44.04 -6.58 20.24
CA GLY A 37 44.87 -7.68 20.74
C GLY A 37 44.18 -8.95 21.24
N GLU A 38 42.87 -8.94 21.55
CA GLU A 38 42.14 -10.20 21.70
C GLU A 38 41.96 -10.82 20.32
N ARG A 39 43.02 -11.49 19.85
CA ARG A 39 42.91 -12.61 18.92
C ARG A 39 41.98 -13.61 19.59
N LEU A 40 40.67 -13.47 19.36
CA LEU A 40 39.76 -14.61 19.46
C LEU A 40 40.46 -15.74 18.72
N ALA A 41 40.80 -16.81 19.43
CA ALA A 41 41.32 -18.00 18.80
C ALA A 41 40.38 -18.32 17.63
N LEU A 42 40.91 -18.31 16.40
CA LEU A 42 40.20 -18.65 15.17
C LEU A 42 39.95 -20.16 15.17
N GLY A 43 39.16 -20.63 16.14
CA GLY A 43 38.73 -22.01 16.28
C GLY A 43 37.33 -22.20 15.69
N PRO A 44 36.94 -23.45 15.39
CA PRO A 44 35.60 -23.79 14.92
C PRO A 44 34.50 -23.36 15.90
N ASP A 45 34.81 -23.24 17.20
CA ASP A 45 33.87 -22.84 18.25
C ASP A 45 33.26 -21.44 17.99
N VAL A 46 34.04 -20.51 17.45
CA VAL A 46 33.58 -19.14 17.14
C VAL A 46 32.61 -19.13 15.98
N LEU A 47 32.83 -20.00 14.98
CA LEU A 47 31.91 -20.15 13.85
C LEU A 47 30.60 -20.77 14.31
N GLN A 48 30.66 -21.78 15.18
CA GLN A 48 29.47 -22.45 15.72
C GLN A 48 28.63 -21.50 16.57
N GLU A 49 29.26 -20.68 17.43
CA GLU A 49 28.58 -19.61 18.17
C GLU A 49 27.94 -18.55 17.25
N ALA A 50 28.62 -18.18 16.16
CA ALA A 50 28.10 -17.23 15.19
C ALA A 50 26.87 -17.80 14.45
N GLU A 51 26.94 -19.06 14.03
CA GLU A 51 25.84 -19.78 13.39
C GLU A 51 24.62 -19.89 14.31
N ASP A 52 24.83 -20.22 15.59
CA ASP A 52 23.77 -20.29 16.60
C ASP A 52 23.12 -18.93 16.83
N LYS A 53 23.91 -17.85 16.91
CA LYS A 53 23.40 -16.47 17.04
C LYS A 53 22.58 -16.06 15.82
N VAL A 54 23.02 -16.40 14.61
CA VAL A 54 22.28 -16.14 13.36
C VAL A 54 20.97 -16.92 13.32
N ARG A 55 20.97 -18.20 13.72
CA ARG A 55 19.76 -19.02 13.82
C ARG A 55 18.74 -18.38 14.76
N ILE A 56 19.17 -18.03 15.97
CA ILE A 56 18.33 -17.36 16.98
C ILE A 56 17.79 -16.02 16.48
N ALA A 57 18.62 -15.21 15.80
CA ALA A 57 18.19 -13.93 15.25
C ALA A 57 17.10 -14.11 14.19
N ARG A 58 17.24 -15.08 13.29
CA ARG A 58 16.23 -15.41 12.26
C ARG A 58 14.89 -15.85 12.88
N GLU A 59 14.93 -16.74 13.87
CA GLU A 59 13.72 -17.20 14.58
C GLU A 59 12.99 -16.04 15.28
N ARG A 60 13.76 -15.17 15.94
CA ARG A 60 13.22 -13.98 16.62
C ARG A 60 12.60 -12.99 15.64
N LEU A 61 13.24 -12.76 14.50
CA LEU A 61 12.71 -11.91 13.43
C LEU A 61 11.39 -12.47 12.88
N LEU A 62 11.32 -13.77 12.62
CA LEU A 62 10.10 -14.41 12.12
C LEU A 62 8.96 -14.31 13.14
N THR A 63 9.27 -14.52 14.43
CA THR A 63 8.30 -14.36 15.52
C THR A 63 7.81 -12.91 15.64
N ALA A 64 8.72 -11.94 15.55
CA ALA A 64 8.38 -10.51 15.59
C ALA A 64 7.51 -10.11 14.39
N GLN A 65 7.84 -10.58 13.19
CA GLN A 65 7.06 -10.35 11.98
C GLN A 65 5.66 -10.96 12.10
N SER A 66 5.55 -12.20 12.59
CA SER A 66 4.26 -12.84 12.84
C SER A 66 3.41 -12.04 13.83
N ARG A 67 4.01 -11.55 14.93
CA ARG A 67 3.30 -10.69 15.90
C ARG A 67 2.83 -9.38 15.28
N GLN A 68 3.69 -8.71 14.52
CA GLN A 68 3.33 -7.49 13.80
C GLN A 68 2.17 -7.73 12.84
N ARG A 69 2.20 -8.85 12.10
CA ARG A 69 1.12 -9.27 11.21
C ARG A 69 -0.18 -9.51 11.98
N CYS A 70 -0.14 -10.31 13.05
CA CYS A 70 -1.31 -10.53 13.89
C CYS A 70 -1.88 -9.21 14.47
N TYR A 71 -1.03 -8.28 14.91
CA TYR A 71 -1.48 -6.98 15.42
C TYR A 71 -2.11 -6.10 14.34
N ALA A 72 -1.52 -6.07 13.15
CA ALA A 72 -2.06 -5.34 12.01
C ALA A 72 -3.40 -5.92 11.53
N ASP A 73 -3.50 -7.24 11.48
CA ASP A 73 -4.66 -7.94 10.91
C ASP A 73 -5.82 -8.05 11.92
N LYS A 74 -5.57 -8.07 13.24
CA LYS A 74 -6.61 -8.18 14.29
C LYS A 74 -7.69 -7.09 14.26
N ARG A 75 -7.44 -5.94 13.62
CA ARG A 75 -8.41 -4.85 13.46
C ARG A 75 -8.86 -4.62 12.02
N ARG A 76 -8.37 -5.41 11.07
CA ARG A 76 -8.86 -5.42 9.69
C ARG A 76 -10.08 -6.33 9.63
N ARG A 77 -11.11 -5.88 8.91
CA ARG A 77 -12.23 -6.73 8.51
C ARG A 77 -12.01 -7.03 7.04
N ASP A 78 -12.07 -8.29 6.68
CA ASP A 78 -12.10 -8.68 5.28
C ASP A 78 -13.48 -8.28 4.73
N LEU A 79 -13.56 -7.06 4.20
CA LEU A 79 -14.73 -6.62 3.44
C LEU A 79 -14.57 -7.19 2.03
N GLU A 80 -15.34 -8.23 1.75
CA GLU A 80 -15.53 -8.73 0.39
C GLU A 80 -16.76 -8.06 -0.19
N PHE A 81 -16.64 -7.61 -1.44
CA PHE A 81 -17.76 -7.04 -2.19
C PHE A 81 -18.10 -7.97 -3.35
N GLN A 82 -19.39 -8.15 -3.60
CA GLN A 82 -19.86 -8.91 -4.75
C GLN A 82 -19.98 -8.01 -5.98
N ILE A 83 -19.95 -8.63 -7.17
CA ILE A 83 -20.23 -7.92 -8.43
C ILE A 83 -21.70 -7.44 -8.37
N GLY A 84 -21.95 -6.19 -8.76
CA GLY A 84 -23.25 -5.52 -8.64
C GLY A 84 -23.49 -4.81 -7.30
N GLU A 85 -22.67 -5.04 -6.27
CA GLU A 85 -22.76 -4.27 -5.03
C GLU A 85 -22.28 -2.83 -5.22
N HIS A 86 -22.90 -1.93 -4.48
CA HIS A 86 -22.58 -0.51 -4.54
C HIS A 86 -21.68 -0.10 -3.39
N VAL A 87 -20.52 0.48 -3.71
CA VAL A 87 -19.49 0.84 -2.73
C VAL A 87 -19.12 2.32 -2.79
N PHE A 88 -18.80 2.89 -1.63
CA PHE A 88 -18.34 4.27 -1.55
C PHE A 88 -16.82 4.38 -1.66
N LEU A 89 -16.34 5.23 -2.57
CA LEU A 89 -14.92 5.46 -2.72
C LEU A 89 -14.43 6.54 -1.76
N LYS A 90 -13.50 6.18 -0.87
CA LYS A 90 -12.81 7.14 -0.02
C LYS A 90 -11.77 7.93 -0.81
N VAL A 91 -11.87 9.25 -0.81
CA VAL A 91 -10.90 10.12 -1.48
C VAL A 91 -10.05 10.91 -0.49
N SER A 92 -8.77 11.10 -0.82
CA SER A 92 -7.94 12.07 -0.11
C SER A 92 -8.29 13.48 -0.61
N PRO A 93 -8.16 14.54 0.21
CA PRO A 93 -8.44 15.90 -0.22
C PRO A 93 -7.67 16.30 -1.50
N THR A 94 -6.38 15.94 -1.59
CA THR A 94 -5.53 16.23 -2.75
C THR A 94 -5.93 15.50 -4.03
N ARG A 95 -6.33 14.21 -3.94
CA ARG A 95 -6.82 13.46 -5.11
C ARG A 95 -8.29 13.79 -5.45
N GLY A 96 -9.08 14.11 -4.43
CA GLY A 96 -10.48 14.54 -4.50
C GLY A 96 -10.66 15.80 -5.33
N ILE A 97 -9.81 16.81 -5.09
CA ILE A 97 -9.83 18.07 -5.85
C ILE A 97 -9.53 17.83 -7.34
N ARG A 98 -8.50 17.03 -7.65
CA ARG A 98 -8.07 16.82 -9.05
C ARG A 98 -8.99 15.90 -9.86
N ARG A 99 -9.48 14.81 -9.26
CA ARG A 99 -10.27 13.79 -10.00
C ARG A 99 -11.78 14.03 -9.90
N PHE A 100 -12.25 14.48 -8.74
CA PHE A 100 -13.69 14.56 -8.44
C PHE A 100 -14.18 16.00 -8.23
N GLY A 101 -13.30 17.00 -8.35
CA GLY A 101 -13.68 18.42 -8.21
C GLY A 101 -14.09 18.82 -6.79
N ILE A 102 -13.85 17.97 -5.80
CA ILE A 102 -14.26 18.20 -4.41
C ILE A 102 -13.37 19.28 -3.80
N ARG A 103 -13.94 20.45 -3.51
CA ARG A 103 -13.25 21.60 -2.93
C ARG A 103 -14.00 22.12 -1.71
N GLY A 104 -13.27 22.75 -0.79
CA GLY A 104 -13.84 23.40 0.39
C GLY A 104 -13.76 22.58 1.68
N LYS A 105 -13.83 23.31 2.80
CA LYS A 105 -13.91 22.75 4.16
C LYS A 105 -15.23 21.99 4.31
N LEU A 106 -15.23 20.86 5.03
CA LEU A 106 -16.39 19.97 5.22
C LEU A 106 -16.88 19.23 3.97
N SER A 107 -16.06 19.15 2.92
CA SER A 107 -16.38 18.28 1.78
C SER A 107 -16.44 16.80 2.18
N PRO A 108 -17.33 16.01 1.56
CA PRO A 108 -17.49 14.60 1.91
C PRO A 108 -16.23 13.80 1.58
N ARG A 109 -15.80 12.95 2.53
CA ARG A 109 -14.61 12.10 2.40
C ARG A 109 -14.84 10.87 1.52
N TYR A 110 -16.10 10.51 1.33
CA TYR A 110 -16.56 9.37 0.54
C TYR A 110 -17.43 9.89 -0.60
N ILE A 111 -17.26 9.33 -1.79
CA ILE A 111 -17.98 9.73 -2.99
C ILE A 111 -18.73 8.53 -3.51
N GLY A 112 -20.02 8.77 -3.82
CA GLY A 112 -20.88 7.96 -4.69
C GLY A 112 -21.08 6.51 -4.27
N PRO A 113 -22.27 5.93 -4.43
CA PRO A 113 -22.36 4.49 -4.61
C PRO A 113 -21.86 4.18 -6.03
N TYR A 114 -20.75 3.46 -6.16
CA TYR A 114 -20.28 2.93 -7.43
C TYR A 114 -20.50 1.43 -7.48
N GLU A 115 -21.02 0.94 -8.59
CA GLU A 115 -21.22 -0.48 -8.81
C GLU A 115 -19.87 -1.19 -9.04
N VAL A 116 -19.69 -2.34 -8.41
CA VAL A 116 -18.55 -3.24 -8.64
C VAL A 116 -18.79 -4.04 -9.92
N LEU A 117 -17.97 -3.84 -10.95
CA LEU A 117 -18.05 -4.56 -12.23
C LEU A 117 -17.33 -5.92 -12.18
N GLU A 118 -16.13 -5.93 -11.61
CA GLU A 118 -15.31 -7.14 -11.52
C GLU A 118 -14.35 -7.08 -10.32
N ARG A 119 -13.98 -8.26 -9.82
CA ARG A 119 -12.93 -8.42 -8.79
C ARG A 119 -11.60 -8.73 -9.49
N VAL A 120 -10.69 -7.75 -9.49
CA VAL A 120 -9.34 -7.86 -10.09
C VAL A 120 -8.38 -8.60 -9.17
N GLY A 121 -8.59 -8.52 -7.85
CA GLY A 121 -7.77 -9.20 -6.86
C GLY A 121 -8.44 -9.30 -5.49
N PRO A 122 -7.76 -9.85 -4.47
CA PRO A 122 -8.35 -10.09 -3.16
C PRO A 122 -8.96 -8.84 -2.51
N VAL A 123 -8.35 -7.66 -2.73
CA VAL A 123 -8.77 -6.36 -2.18
C VAL A 123 -8.92 -5.29 -3.29
N ALA A 124 -8.95 -5.70 -4.55
CA ALA A 124 -8.96 -4.79 -5.70
C ALA A 124 -10.18 -5.06 -6.58
N TYR A 125 -10.99 -4.03 -6.79
CA TYR A 125 -12.25 -4.10 -7.53
C TYR A 125 -12.27 -3.03 -8.62
N ARG A 126 -12.79 -3.37 -9.80
CA ARG A 126 -13.08 -2.41 -10.86
C ARG A 126 -14.47 -1.84 -10.63
N LEU A 127 -14.58 -0.52 -10.61
CA LEU A 127 -15.82 0.19 -10.33
C LEU A 127 -16.34 0.85 -11.60
N LEU A 128 -17.65 0.82 -11.80
CA LEU A 128 -18.31 1.59 -12.85
C LEU A 128 -18.27 3.07 -12.45
N TYR A 129 -17.45 3.84 -13.13
CA TYR A 129 -17.34 5.27 -12.89
C TYR A 129 -18.09 6.06 -13.97
N ARG A 130 -19.35 6.42 -13.67
CA ARG A 130 -20.08 7.45 -14.42
C ARG A 130 -19.86 8.81 -13.78
N ARG A 131 -19.40 9.78 -14.56
CA ARG A 131 -19.20 11.15 -14.07
C ARG A 131 -20.46 11.96 -14.36
N THR A 132 -21.29 12.23 -13.37
CA THR A 132 -22.40 13.18 -13.50
C THR A 132 -21.95 14.58 -13.11
N TYR A 133 -22.11 15.54 -14.01
CA TYR A 133 -21.94 16.97 -13.70
C TYR A 133 -23.31 17.56 -13.40
N ARG A 134 -23.46 18.15 -12.22
CA ARG A 134 -24.69 18.83 -11.84
C ARG A 134 -24.61 20.29 -12.27
N VAL A 135 -25.45 20.68 -13.22
CA VAL A 135 -25.58 22.06 -13.69
C VAL A 135 -26.96 22.55 -13.29
N TYR A 136 -27.02 23.47 -12.33
CA TYR A 136 -28.24 23.91 -11.64
C TYR A 136 -29.03 22.74 -11.03
N THR A 137 -30.13 22.33 -11.66
CA THR A 137 -31.01 21.22 -11.26
C THR A 137 -30.76 19.92 -12.04
N THR A 138 -30.03 19.96 -13.14
CA THR A 138 -29.89 18.82 -14.07
C THR A 138 -28.57 18.07 -13.83
N GLU A 139 -28.64 16.74 -13.77
CA GLU A 139 -27.45 15.88 -13.73
C GLU A 139 -27.13 15.38 -15.14
N ILE A 140 -25.96 15.79 -15.64
CA ILE A 140 -25.50 15.48 -17.00
C ILE A 140 -24.44 14.38 -16.91
N PRO A 141 -24.71 13.15 -17.39
CA PRO A 141 -23.76 12.06 -17.35
C PRO A 141 -22.72 12.12 -18.48
N TYR A 142 -21.48 11.82 -18.13
CA TYR A 142 -20.33 11.71 -19.03
C TYR A 142 -19.69 10.33 -18.89
N VAL A 143 -19.23 9.80 -20.02
CA VAL A 143 -18.56 8.50 -20.13
C VAL A 143 -17.13 8.73 -20.60
N LYS A 144 -16.18 8.00 -20.00
CA LYS A 144 -14.79 8.00 -20.46
C LYS A 144 -14.66 7.04 -21.64
N VAL A 145 -14.26 7.54 -22.80
CA VAL A 145 -14.12 6.76 -24.04
C VAL A 145 -12.66 6.51 -24.34
N LEU A 146 -12.30 5.24 -24.46
CA LEU A 146 -11.00 4.81 -24.98
C LEU A 146 -11.18 4.46 -26.46
N TRP A 147 -10.56 5.23 -27.34
CA TRP A 147 -10.54 4.92 -28.77
C TRP A 147 -9.45 3.89 -29.08
N SER A 148 -9.67 3.04 -30.07
CA SER A 148 -8.84 1.86 -30.39
C SER A 148 -7.34 2.14 -30.58
N ASN A 149 -6.96 3.38 -30.86
CA ASN A 149 -5.59 3.79 -31.16
C ASN A 149 -4.95 4.62 -30.02
N HIS A 150 -5.62 4.74 -28.88
CA HIS A 150 -5.19 5.55 -27.74
C HIS A 150 -4.86 4.70 -26.51
N ASP A 151 -3.85 5.13 -25.75
CA ASP A 151 -3.53 4.56 -24.45
C ASP A 151 -4.56 5.01 -23.38
N GLU A 152 -4.69 4.31 -22.25
CA GLU A 152 -5.67 4.68 -21.18
C GLU A 152 -5.53 6.13 -20.65
N ARG A 153 -4.35 6.72 -20.85
CA ARG A 153 -4.01 8.10 -20.50
C ARG A 153 -4.60 9.13 -21.47
N GLU A 154 -4.94 8.73 -22.69
CA GLU A 154 -5.42 9.57 -23.79
C GLU A 154 -6.95 9.48 -23.99
N ALA A 155 -7.64 8.68 -23.18
CA ALA A 155 -9.10 8.54 -23.24
C ALA A 155 -9.83 9.87 -22.93
N THR A 156 -10.80 10.21 -23.78
CA THR A 156 -11.57 11.47 -23.73
C THR A 156 -12.86 11.31 -22.91
N TRP A 157 -13.39 12.42 -22.38
CA TRP A 157 -14.68 12.44 -21.69
C TRP A 157 -15.75 12.94 -22.65
N GLU A 158 -16.72 12.09 -22.96
CA GLU A 158 -17.80 12.42 -23.89
C GLU A 158 -19.16 12.40 -23.17
N LEU A 159 -20.09 13.22 -23.66
CA LEU A 159 -21.45 13.28 -23.15
C LEU A 159 -22.18 11.96 -23.43
N GLU A 160 -22.79 11.35 -22.40
CA GLU A 160 -23.44 10.03 -22.56
C GLU A 160 -24.57 10.07 -23.60
N SER A 161 -25.37 11.13 -23.62
CA SER A 161 -26.45 11.28 -24.60
C SER A 161 -25.93 11.37 -26.04
N ALA A 162 -24.82 12.08 -26.26
CA ALA A 162 -24.19 12.18 -27.58
C ALA A 162 -23.61 10.84 -28.04
N LEU A 163 -23.06 10.03 -27.12
CA LEU A 163 -22.60 8.68 -27.45
C LEU A 163 -23.76 7.72 -27.72
N ARG A 164 -24.87 7.82 -26.98
CA ARG A 164 -26.07 7.01 -27.23
C ARG A 164 -26.69 7.34 -28.61
N GLU A 165 -26.61 8.59 -29.04
CA GLU A 165 -27.08 9.01 -30.37
C GLU A 165 -26.14 8.50 -31.49
N ARG A 166 -24.82 8.62 -31.31
CA ARG A 166 -23.83 8.25 -32.35
C ARG A 166 -23.53 6.76 -32.41
N TYR A 167 -23.53 6.09 -31.28
CA TYR A 167 -23.15 4.68 -31.12
C TYR A 167 -24.16 3.92 -30.25
N PRO A 168 -25.44 3.83 -30.67
CA PRO A 168 -26.50 3.22 -29.87
C PRO A 168 -26.23 1.75 -29.53
N HIS A 169 -25.52 1.02 -30.39
CA HIS A 169 -25.17 -0.39 -30.19
C HIS A 169 -24.25 -0.64 -28.97
N LEU A 170 -23.46 0.36 -28.54
CA LEU A 170 -22.57 0.22 -27.37
C LEU A 170 -23.35 0.19 -26.05
N PHE A 171 -24.62 0.58 -26.06
CA PHE A 171 -25.48 0.68 -24.87
C PHE A 171 -26.63 -0.33 -24.87
N GLN A 172 -26.65 -1.26 -25.83
CA GLN A 172 -27.75 -2.22 -26.04
C GLN A 172 -27.52 -3.60 -25.38
N MET A 173 -26.38 -3.85 -24.73
CA MET A 173 -26.07 -5.13 -24.05
C MET A 173 -26.45 -5.15 -22.56
N GLU A 174 -27.37 -4.30 -22.12
CA GLU A 174 -27.98 -4.40 -20.79
C GLU A 174 -29.42 -4.94 -20.95
N ALA A 175 -29.55 -6.27 -21.00
CA ALA A 175 -30.81 -6.99 -20.82
C ALA A 175 -30.57 -8.21 -19.92
#